data_AF-A0A2D4FC70-F1
#
_entry.id   AF-A0A2D4FC70-F1
#
_cell.length_a   1.000
_cell.length_b   1.000
_cell.length_c   1.000
_cell.angle_alpha   90.00
_cell.angle_beta   90.00
_cell.angle_gamma   90.00
#
_symmetry.space_group_name_H-M   'P 1'
#
loop_
_entity.id
_entity.type
_entity.pdbx_description
1 polymer ?
#
loop_
_entity_poly.entity_id
_entity_poly.type
_entity_poly.pdbx_seq_one_letter_code
_entity_poly.pdbx_strand_id
1 'polypeptide(L)'
;MQSLQSILEGIREGDFLTSIDLMEAYRHVPILPFHQKYLRFGYAGHHFQYRVLLFGLSLAPRTFAKLLAALAAYFRAIPMCVPCYLDDILIQSVSYLRPQEDLQTMI
;
A
#
# COMPACT_ATOMS: atom_id res chain seq x y z
N MET A 1 -4.60 3.55 -11.56
CA MET A 1 -3.84 3.97 -10.36
C MET A 1 -3.86 5.49 -10.37
N GLN A 2 -4.17 6.13 -9.24
CA GLN A 2 -4.17 7.59 -9.17
C GLN A 2 -2.74 8.10 -9.40
N SER A 3 -2.60 9.21 -10.14
CA SER A 3 -1.33 9.92 -10.23
C SER A 3 -1.21 10.87 -9.05
N LEU A 4 0.02 11.24 -8.69
CA LEU A 4 0.26 12.24 -7.64
C LEU A 4 -0.51 13.54 -7.95
N GLN A 5 -0.50 13.98 -9.21
CA GLN A 5 -1.25 15.14 -9.66
C GLN A 5 -2.76 15.02 -9.37
N SER A 6 -3.38 13.88 -9.70
CA SER A 6 -4.82 13.67 -9.45
C SER A 6 -5.18 13.64 -7.97
N ILE A 7 -4.23 13.22 -7.11
CA ILE A 7 -4.41 13.23 -5.65
C ILE A 7 -4.34 14.68 -5.15
N LEU A 8 -3.33 15.44 -5.58
CA LEU A 8 -3.15 16.84 -5.18
C LEU A 8 -4.33 17.72 -5.61
N GLU A 9 -4.86 17.51 -6.82
CA GLU A 9 -6.06 18.22 -7.32
C GLU A 9 -7.33 17.90 -6.51
N GLY A 10 -7.35 16.76 -5.81
CA GLY A 10 -8.47 16.36 -4.95
C GLY A 10 -8.44 16.97 -3.55
N ILE A 11 -7.31 17.50 -3.10
CA ILE A 11 -7.13 18.08 -1.77
C ILE A 11 -7.60 19.53 -1.78
N ARG A 12 -8.44 19.91 -0.82
CA ARG A 12 -8.96 21.27 -0.65
C ARG A 12 -8.40 21.92 0.61
N GLU A 13 -8.36 23.24 0.60
CA GLU A 13 -8.01 24.01 1.79
C GLU A 13 -9.00 23.72 2.92
N GLY A 14 -8.48 23.42 4.12
CA GLY A 14 -9.27 23.02 5.28
C GLY A 14 -9.49 21.51 5.45
N ASP A 15 -9.05 20.68 4.49
CA ASP A 15 -9.09 19.23 4.65
C ASP A 15 -8.07 18.74 5.69
N PHE A 16 -8.49 17.74 6.47
CA PHE A 16 -7.62 16.99 7.36
C PHE A 16 -7.08 15.76 6.63
N LEU A 17 -5.76 15.60 6.66
CA LEU A 17 -5.06 14.51 6.01
C LEU A 17 -4.41 13.62 7.06
N THR A 18 -4.68 12.32 7.00
CA THR A 18 -4.01 11.31 7.83
C THR A 18 -3.22 10.38 6.92
N SER A 19 -1.90 10.35 7.08
CA SER A 19 -1.04 9.41 6.36
C SER A 19 -0.90 8.12 7.15
N ILE A 20 -1.02 7.00 6.45
CA ILE A 20 -0.74 5.66 6.94
C ILE A 20 0.43 5.13 6.12
N ASP A 21 1.51 4.85 6.84
CA ASP A 21 2.68 4.15 6.30
C ASP A 21 2.62 2.68 6.72
N LEU A 22 2.75 1.77 5.74
CA LEU A 22 2.73 0.34 6.00
C LEU A 22 4.15 -0.16 6.28
N MET A 23 4.43 -0.48 7.54
CA MET A 23 5.73 -1.02 7.95
C MET A 23 6.09 -2.26 7.14
N GLU A 24 7.20 -2.20 6.41
CA GLU A 24 7.64 -3.26 5.50
C GLU A 24 6.55 -3.76 4.52
N ALA A 25 5.77 -2.85 3.94
CA ALA A 25 4.62 -3.09 3.06
C ALA A 25 4.71 -4.34 2.16
N TYR A 26 5.80 -4.50 1.41
CA TYR A 26 5.99 -5.62 0.49
C TYR A 26 6.05 -6.99 1.17
N ARG A 27 6.54 -7.08 2.41
CA ARG A 27 6.67 -8.36 3.12
C ARG A 27 5.34 -9.00 3.45
N HIS A 28 4.24 -8.26 3.39
CA HIS A 28 2.89 -8.79 3.53
C HIS A 28 2.44 -9.62 2.32
N VAL A 29 3.15 -9.52 1.18
CA VAL A 29 2.78 -10.22 -0.05
C VAL A 29 3.60 -11.51 -0.20
N PRO A 30 2.99 -12.69 -0.03
CA PRO A 30 3.70 -13.96 -0.21
C PRO A 30 4.06 -14.21 -1.68
N ILE A 31 5.23 -14.80 -1.90
CA ILE A 31 5.65 -15.29 -3.22
C ILE A 31 5.16 -16.72 -3.37
N LEU A 32 4.49 -17.00 -4.49
CA LEU A 32 4.06 -18.34 -4.86
C LEU A 32 5.24 -19.34 -4.75
N PRO A 33 5.10 -20.50 -4.07
CA PRO A 33 6.21 -21.44 -3.86
C PRO A 33 6.97 -21.82 -5.13
N PHE A 34 6.26 -21.94 -6.26
CA PHE A 34 6.85 -22.23 -7.57
C PHE A 34 7.84 -21.15 -8.08
N HIS A 35 7.63 -19.88 -7.70
CA HIS A 35 8.48 -18.75 -8.10
C HIS A 35 9.62 -18.45 -7.12
N GLN A 36 9.59 -18.97 -5.89
CA GLN A 36 10.62 -18.70 -4.87
C GLN A 36 12.04 -19.11 -5.31
N LYS A 37 12.16 -20.11 -6.22
CA LYS A 37 13.43 -20.55 -6.78
C LYS A 37 14.20 -19.46 -7.52
N TYR A 38 13.52 -18.45 -8.06
CA TYR A 38 14.14 -17.32 -8.78
C TYR A 38 14.67 -16.25 -7.84
N LEU A 39 14.33 -16.33 -6.54
CA LEU A 39 14.69 -15.36 -5.51
C LEU A 39 15.58 -16.02 -4.45
N ARG A 40 16.51 -16.85 -4.92
CA ARG A 40 17.50 -17.55 -4.09
C ARG A 40 18.79 -16.77 -4.01
N PHE A 41 19.44 -16.82 -2.85
CA PHE A 41 20.76 -16.25 -2.64
C PHE A 41 21.61 -17.16 -1.76
N GLY A 42 22.93 -17.04 -1.88
CA GLY A 42 23.89 -17.77 -1.06
C GLY A 42 24.48 -16.85 0.01
N TYR A 43 24.60 -17.34 1.23
CA TYR A 43 25.29 -16.65 2.32
C TYR A 43 25.95 -17.66 3.26
N ALA A 44 27.22 -17.47 3.58
CA ALA A 44 28.00 -18.33 4.49
C ALA A 44 27.93 -19.84 4.16
N GLY A 45 27.95 -20.19 2.86
CA GLY A 45 27.84 -21.60 2.42
C GLY A 45 26.43 -22.19 2.48
N HIS A 46 25.42 -21.39 2.87
CA HIS A 46 24.02 -21.80 2.90
C HIS A 46 23.22 -21.13 1.78
N HIS A 47 22.18 -21.83 1.32
CA HIS A 47 21.23 -21.30 0.35
C HIS A 47 19.95 -20.85 1.05
N PHE A 48 19.53 -19.64 0.75
CA PHE A 48 18.29 -19.05 1.24
C PHE A 48 17.39 -18.72 0.06
N GLN A 49 16.09 -18.65 0.33
CA GLN A 49 15.10 -18.21 -0.65
C GLN A 49 14.09 -17.30 0.02
N TYR A 50 13.72 -16.23 -0.66
CA TYR A 50 12.70 -15.33 -0.16
C TYR A 50 11.31 -15.93 -0.34
N ARG A 51 10.49 -15.79 0.71
CA ARG A 51 9.11 -16.31 0.76
C ARG A 51 8.06 -15.20 0.58
N VAL A 52 8.47 -13.95 0.75
CA VAL A 52 7.65 -12.76 0.62
C VAL A 52 8.34 -11.77 -0.30
N LEU A 53 7.56 -10.89 -0.90
CA LEU A 53 8.04 -9.85 -1.80
C LEU A 53 9.01 -8.92 -1.06
N LEU A 54 10.04 -8.43 -1.77
CA LEU A 54 11.14 -7.68 -1.20
C LEU A 54 11.29 -6.33 -1.86
N PHE A 55 11.90 -5.43 -1.13
CA PHE A 55 12.45 -4.22 -1.71
C PHE A 55 13.56 -4.56 -2.73
N GLY A 56 13.63 -3.79 -3.81
CA GLY A 56 14.62 -3.98 -4.88
C GLY A 56 14.20 -4.98 -5.98
N LEU A 57 13.09 -5.71 -5.82
CA LEU A 57 12.52 -6.46 -6.94
C LEU A 57 11.76 -5.50 -7.86
N SER A 58 12.12 -5.45 -9.14
CA SER A 58 11.50 -4.53 -10.12
C SER A 58 9.97 -4.67 -10.23
N LEU A 59 9.45 -5.86 -9.95
CA LEU A 59 8.02 -6.15 -9.97
C LEU A 59 7.30 -5.82 -8.65
N ALA A 60 8.04 -5.54 -7.57
CA ALA A 60 7.44 -5.36 -6.25
C ALA A 60 6.47 -4.16 -6.20
N PRO A 61 6.86 -2.94 -6.62
CA PRO A 61 5.95 -1.78 -6.58
C PRO A 61 4.69 -2.00 -7.43
N ARG A 62 4.84 -2.62 -8.61
CA ARG A 62 3.71 -2.90 -9.50
C ARG A 62 2.76 -3.97 -8.92
N THR A 63 3.31 -4.98 -8.26
CA THR A 63 2.52 -6.02 -7.60
C THR A 63 1.73 -5.42 -6.43
N PHE A 64 2.39 -4.61 -5.61
CA PHE A 64 1.75 -3.98 -4.46
C PHE A 64 0.67 -2.97 -4.87
N ALA A 65 0.96 -2.14 -5.87
CA ALA A 65 -0.01 -1.19 -6.38
C ALA A 65 -1.30 -1.84 -6.94
N LYS A 66 -1.22 -3.07 -7.45
CA LYS A 66 -2.43 -3.84 -7.84
C LYS A 66 -3.28 -4.22 -6.64
N LEU A 67 -2.65 -4.58 -5.52
CA LEU A 67 -3.36 -4.89 -4.27
C LEU A 67 -4.05 -3.63 -3.73
N LEU A 68 -3.33 -2.50 -3.67
CA LEU A 68 -3.92 -1.23 -3.27
C LEU A 68 -5.04 -0.77 -4.20
N ALA A 69 -4.96 -1.04 -5.49
CA ALA A 69 -6.06 -0.72 -6.41
C ALA A 69 -7.34 -1.49 -6.09
N ALA A 70 -7.23 -2.75 -5.64
CA ALA A 70 -8.37 -3.53 -5.17
C ALA A 70 -8.92 -2.99 -3.84
N LEU A 71 -8.03 -2.63 -2.91
CA LEU A 71 -8.40 -2.00 -1.64
C LEU A 71 -9.11 -0.66 -1.85
N ALA A 72 -8.58 0.20 -2.72
CA ALA A 72 -9.19 1.47 -3.08
C ALA A 72 -10.56 1.28 -3.75
N ALA A 73 -10.74 0.22 -4.56
CA ALA A 73 -12.03 -0.11 -5.14
C ALA A 73 -13.07 -0.50 -4.07
N TYR A 74 -12.65 -1.20 -3.02
CA TYR A 74 -13.51 -1.50 -1.86
C TYR A 74 -13.92 -0.22 -1.13
N PHE A 75 -12.97 0.68 -0.84
CA PHE A 75 -13.25 1.94 -0.14
C PHE A 75 -14.12 2.92 -0.94
N ARG A 76 -14.16 2.83 -2.28
CA ARG A 76 -15.12 3.64 -3.08
C ARG A 76 -16.58 3.38 -2.75
N ALA A 77 -16.91 2.22 -2.19
CA ALA A 77 -18.27 1.90 -1.75
C ALA A 77 -18.61 2.54 -0.38
N ILE A 78 -17.61 3.08 0.32
CA ILE A 78 -17.71 3.70 1.64
C ILE A 78 -17.57 5.22 1.43
N PRO A 79 -18.28 6.08 2.19
CA PRO A 79 -18.16 7.53 2.06
C PRO A 79 -16.85 8.09 2.66
N MET A 80 -15.71 7.47 2.34
CA MET A 80 -14.37 7.84 2.77
C MET A 80 -13.48 8.10 1.53
N CYS A 81 -12.69 9.16 1.58
CA CYS A 81 -11.72 9.46 0.53
C CYS A 81 -10.35 8.88 0.92
N VAL A 82 -9.93 7.80 0.26
CA VAL A 82 -8.65 7.11 0.52
C VAL A 82 -7.77 7.11 -0.73
N PRO A 83 -7.06 8.21 -1.02
CA PRO A 83 -6.05 8.21 -2.06
C PRO A 83 -4.86 7.31 -1.69
N CYS A 84 -4.43 6.47 -2.63
CA CYS A 84 -3.28 5.58 -2.47
C CYS A 84 -2.21 5.88 -3.52
N TYR A 85 -0.95 6.00 -3.09
CA TYR A 85 0.20 6.20 -3.96
C TYR A 85 1.36 5.30 -3.55
N LEU A 86 1.73 4.34 -4.41
CA LEU A 86 2.76 3.34 -4.12
C LEU A 86 2.52 2.57 -2.83
N ASP A 87 3.21 2.91 -1.73
CA ASP A 87 3.06 2.29 -0.41
C ASP A 87 2.38 3.23 0.59
N ASP A 88 2.18 4.50 0.20
CA ASP A 88 1.56 5.53 1.01
C ASP A 88 0.03 5.48 0.84
N ILE A 89 -0.68 5.39 1.97
CA ILE A 89 -2.13 5.51 2.01
C ILE A 89 -2.48 6.80 2.74
N LEU A 90 -3.35 7.60 2.14
CA LEU A 90 -3.81 8.85 2.70
C LEU A 90 -5.31 8.76 2.95
N ILE A 91 -5.77 9.21 4.11
CA ILE A 91 -7.18 9.43 4.41
C ILE A 91 -7.43 10.94 4.38
N GLN A 92 -8.37 11.37 3.57
CA GLN A 92 -8.80 12.76 3.47
C GLN A 92 -10.19 12.91 4.09
N SER A 93 -10.32 13.85 5.04
CA SER A 93 -11.57 14.11 5.74
C SER A 93 -11.84 15.62 5.89
N VAL A 94 -13.11 15.99 5.83
CA VAL A 94 -13.57 17.40 5.90
C VAL A 94 -13.69 17.90 7.36
N SER A 95 -13.61 17.00 8.34
CA SER A 95 -13.76 17.35 9.77
C SER A 95 -12.84 16.53 10.65
N TYR A 96 -12.26 17.16 11.67
CA TYR A 96 -11.38 16.55 12.68
C TYR A 96 -12.03 15.41 13.50
N LEU A 97 -13.37 15.29 13.49
CA LEU A 97 -14.08 14.29 14.31
C LEU A 97 -14.22 12.90 13.67
N ARG A 98 -14.06 12.79 12.34
CA ARG A 98 -14.15 11.51 11.59
C ARG A 98 -12.86 10.69 11.41
N PRO A 99 -11.63 11.24 11.50
CA PRO A 99 -10.40 10.48 11.25
C PRO A 99 -10.25 9.26 12.15
N GLN A 100 -10.75 9.29 13.39
CA GLN A 100 -10.66 8.14 14.30
C GLN A 100 -11.61 6.99 13.91
N GLU A 101 -12.82 7.29 13.45
CA GLU A 101 -13.76 6.28 12.95
C GLU A 101 -13.31 5.71 11.60
N ASP A 102 -12.81 6.57 10.73
CA ASP A 102 -12.24 6.22 9.43
C ASP A 102 -10.98 5.34 9.60
N LEU A 103 -10.11 5.69 10.56
CA LEU A 103 -8.93 4.89 10.90
C LEU A 103 -9.32 3.53 11.49
N GLN A 104 -10.34 3.46 12.35
CA GLN A 104 -10.87 2.18 12.85
C GLN A 104 -11.44 1.29 11.75
N THR A 105 -11.94 1.87 10.65
CA THR A 105 -12.44 1.11 9.50
C THR A 105 -11.30 0.55 8.63
N MET A 106 -10.09 1.11 8.75
CA MET A 106 -8.90 0.65 8.00
C MET A 106 -8.05 -0.39 8.75
N ILE A 107 -8.20 -0.54 10.07
CA ILE A 107 -7.47 -1.50 10.92
C ILE A 107 -8.33 -2.75 11.14
#